data_AF-A0A131Z7F4-F1
#
_entry.id   AF-A0A131Z7F4-F1
#
_cell.length_a   1.000
_cell.length_b   1.000
_cell.length_c   1.000
_cell.angle_alpha   90.00
_cell.angle_beta   90.00
_cell.angle_gamma   90.00
#
_symmetry.space_group_name_H-M   'P 1'
#
loop_
_entity.id
_entity.type
_entity.pdbx_description
1 polymer ?
#
loop_
_entity_poly.entity_id
_entity_poly.type
_entity_poly.pdbx_seq_one_letter_code
_entity_poly.pdbx_strand_id
1 'polypeptide(L)'
;NKPLTEAEKIQDEVQRQVAKCTCVHRFKVFQVGEGKYRFGESQKLRLVRILRSTVMVRVGGGWVALDEFLVKNDPCRGARKDRTQRPPEPAAATAHCCRRRAQ
;
A
#
# COMPACT_ATOMS: atom_id res chain seq x y z
N ASN A 1 2.72 -30.05 -2.29
CA ASN A 1 2.45 -28.66 -2.74
C ASN A 1 1.05 -28.55 -3.31
N LYS A 2 0.13 -27.93 -2.57
CA LYS A 2 -1.20 -27.57 -3.09
C LYS A 2 -1.06 -26.27 -3.90
N PRO A 3 -1.59 -26.17 -5.13
CA PRO A 3 -1.53 -24.92 -5.89
C PRO A 3 -2.38 -23.86 -5.17
N LEU A 4 -1.83 -22.65 -5.05
CA LEU A 4 -2.54 -21.51 -4.47
C LEU A 4 -3.79 -21.20 -5.30
N THR A 5 -4.91 -21.05 -4.61
CA THR A 5 -6.17 -20.58 -5.16
C THR A 5 -6.04 -19.16 -5.69
N GLU A 6 -6.96 -18.74 -6.57
CA GLU A 6 -6.99 -17.36 -7.06
C GLU A 6 -7.20 -16.36 -5.92
N ALA A 7 -8.03 -16.70 -4.94
CA ALA A 7 -8.27 -15.89 -3.75
C ALA A 7 -6.99 -15.65 -2.93
N GLU A 8 -6.20 -16.70 -2.70
CA GLU A 8 -4.90 -16.59 -2.00
C GLU A 8 -3.93 -15.71 -2.79
N LYS A 9 -3.82 -15.89 -4.11
CA LYS A 9 -2.97 -15.04 -4.97
C LYS A 9 -3.37 -13.57 -4.92
N ILE A 10 -4.68 -13.28 -4.91
CA ILE A 10 -5.21 -11.93 -4.77
C ILE A 10 -4.81 -11.35 -3.42
N GLN A 11 -5.02 -12.11 -2.35
CA GLN A 11 -4.69 -11.68 -0.99
C GLN A 11 -3.20 -11.38 -0.83
N ASP A 12 -2.34 -12.27 -1.30
CA ASP A 12 -0.88 -12.10 -1.24
C ASP A 12 -0.42 -10.84 -1.99
N GLU A 13 -0.91 -10.63 -3.21
CA GLU A 13 -0.54 -9.47 -4.01
C GLU A 13 -1.09 -8.16 -3.42
N VAL A 14 -2.32 -8.17 -2.89
CA VAL A 14 -2.89 -7.03 -2.16
C VAL A 14 -2.01 -6.67 -0.97
N GLN A 15 -1.67 -7.65 -0.14
CA GLN A 15 -0.86 -7.42 1.05
C GLN A 15 0.55 -6.94 0.70
N ARG A 16 1.18 -7.56 -0.30
CA ARG A 16 2.51 -7.17 -0.80
C ARG A 16 2.53 -5.74 -1.31
N GLN A 17 1.49 -5.31 -2.04
CA GLN A 17 1.41 -3.94 -2.52
C GLN A 17 1.18 -2.98 -1.37
N VAL A 18 0.21 -3.23 -0.49
CA VAL A 18 -0.12 -2.35 0.64
C VAL A 18 1.06 -2.21 1.61
N ALA A 19 1.88 -3.24 1.78
CA ALA A 19 3.11 -3.19 2.58
C ALA A 19 4.14 -2.16 2.06
N LYS A 20 4.06 -1.72 0.79
CA LYS A 20 4.91 -0.65 0.24
C LYS A 20 4.47 0.75 0.65
N CYS A 21 3.31 0.91 1.29
CA CYS A 21 2.86 2.20 1.82
C CYS A 21 3.84 2.68 2.90
N THR A 22 4.26 3.94 2.80
CA THR A 22 5.19 4.60 3.72
C THR A 22 4.51 5.68 4.58
N CYS A 23 3.19 5.76 4.61
CA CYS A 23 2.48 6.72 5.44
C CYS A 23 2.67 6.41 6.95
N VAL A 24 2.66 7.44 7.80
CA VAL A 24 2.60 7.27 9.27
C VAL A 24 1.37 6.46 9.64
N HIS A 25 0.23 6.85 9.09
CA HIS A 25 -0.99 6.04 9.12
C HIS A 25 -1.07 5.23 7.84
N ARG A 26 -0.64 3.96 7.93
CA ARG A 26 -0.57 3.06 6.77
C ARG A 26 -1.93 2.94 6.09
N PHE A 27 -1.92 2.92 4.75
CA PHE A 27 -3.10 2.69 3.94
C PHE A 27 -3.73 1.33 4.30
N LYS A 28 -4.91 1.34 4.90
CA LYS A 28 -5.57 0.13 5.40
C LYS A 28 -6.33 -0.58 4.28
N VAL A 29 -6.32 -1.91 4.31
CA VAL A 29 -7.15 -2.73 3.42
C VAL A 29 -7.79 -3.84 4.24
N PHE A 30 -9.10 -4.01 4.08
CA PHE A 30 -9.87 -5.01 4.81
C PHE A 30 -10.56 -5.94 3.81
N GLN A 31 -10.32 -7.24 3.94
CA GLN A 31 -11.07 -8.25 3.20
C GLN A 31 -12.43 -8.45 3.86
N VAL A 32 -13.49 -8.28 3.08
CA VAL A 32 -14.88 -8.49 3.53
C VAL A 32 -15.37 -9.89 3.15
N GLY A 33 -14.81 -10.45 2.08
CA GLY A 33 -15.08 -11.80 1.60
C GLY A 33 -14.22 -12.13 0.39
N GLU A 34 -14.44 -13.29 -0.23
CA GLU A 34 -13.73 -13.69 -1.44
C GLU A 34 -13.91 -12.66 -2.56
N GLY A 35 -12.79 -12.10 -3.04
CA GLY A 35 -12.80 -11.03 -4.06
C GLY A 35 -13.47 -9.71 -3.63
N LYS A 36 -13.73 -9.49 -2.33
CA LYS A 36 -14.41 -8.28 -1.82
C LYS A 36 -13.54 -7.57 -0.78
N TYR A 37 -13.21 -6.31 -1.04
CA TYR A 37 -12.28 -5.54 -0.22
C TYR A 37 -12.77 -4.10 0.05
N ARG A 38 -12.36 -3.53 1.17
CA ARG A 38 -12.43 -2.09 1.48
C ARG A 38 -11.02 -1.52 1.50
N PHE A 39 -10.83 -0.34 0.92
CA PHE A 39 -9.52 0.28 0.74
C PHE A 39 -9.48 1.68 1.36
N GLY A 40 -8.39 1.96 2.09
CA GLY A 40 -8.21 3.19 2.85
C GLY A 40 -9.26 3.33 3.94
N GLU A 41 -9.64 4.57 4.23
CA GLU A 41 -10.71 4.92 5.18
C GLU A 41 -12.11 4.86 4.55
N SER A 42 -12.18 4.60 3.23
CA SER A 42 -13.45 4.52 2.52
C SER A 42 -14.24 3.29 2.95
N GLN A 43 -15.52 3.50 3.27
CA GLN A 43 -16.48 2.41 3.51
C GLN A 43 -16.98 1.76 2.20
N LYS A 44 -16.45 2.16 1.05
CA LYS A 44 -16.85 1.62 -0.25
C LYS A 44 -16.26 0.23 -0.48
N LEU A 45 -17.15 -0.75 -0.60
CA LEU A 45 -16.79 -2.10 -1.02
C LEU A 45 -16.37 -2.11 -2.50
N ARG A 46 -15.27 -2.79 -2.79
CA ARG A 46 -14.73 -2.97 -4.15
C ARG A 46 -14.56 -4.45 -4.44
N LEU A 47 -14.93 -4.83 -5.66
CA LEU A 47 -14.67 -6.15 -6.18
C LEU A 47 -13.24 -6.21 -6.71
N VAL A 48 -12.57 -7.33 -6.45
CA VAL A 48 -11.18 -7.60 -6.83
C VAL A 48 -11.13 -8.98 -7.49
N ARG A 49 -10.40 -9.06 -8.59
CA ARG A 49 -10.18 -10.31 -9.35
C ARG A 49 -8.73 -10.42 -9.79
N ILE A 50 -8.35 -11.58 -10.28
CA ILE A 50 -7.07 -11.80 -10.95
C ILE A 50 -7.30 -12.17 -12.42
N LEU A 51 -6.52 -11.61 -13.33
CA LEU A 51 -6.53 -11.96 -14.75
C LEU A 51 -5.10 -12.01 -15.25
N ARG A 52 -4.66 -13.15 -15.80
CA ARG A 52 -3.28 -13.35 -16.28
C ARG A 52 -2.24 -12.87 -15.26
N SER A 53 -2.39 -13.33 -14.01
CA SER A 53 -1.55 -12.96 -12.86
C SER A 53 -1.58 -11.47 -12.46
N THR A 54 -2.47 -10.67 -13.05
CA THR A 54 -2.65 -9.26 -12.69
C THR A 54 -3.86 -9.10 -11.79
N VAL A 55 -3.67 -8.57 -10.59
CA VAL A 55 -4.78 -8.23 -9.69
C VAL A 55 -5.43 -6.93 -10.13
N MET A 56 -6.75 -6.94 -10.26
CA MET A 56 -7.55 -5.82 -10.74
C MET A 56 -8.67 -5.45 -9.77
N VAL A 57 -8.94 -4.16 -9.64
CA VAL A 57 -9.97 -3.56 -8.78
C VAL A 57 -11.07 -2.95 -9.64
N ARG A 58 -12.34 -3.21 -9.30
CA ARG A 58 -13.50 -2.60 -9.96
C ARG A 58 -13.63 -1.13 -9.56
N VAL A 59 -13.67 -0.24 -10.54
CA VAL A 59 -13.88 1.20 -10.36
C VAL A 59 -14.89 1.69 -11.40
N GLY A 60 -16.10 2.11 -11.03
CA GLY A 60 -17.11 2.80 -11.86
C GLY A 60 -17.18 2.41 -13.35
N GLY A 61 -16.26 2.93 -14.17
CA GLY A 61 -16.11 2.69 -15.61
C GLY A 61 -15.32 1.45 -16.04
N GLY A 62 -14.88 0.55 -15.15
CA GLY A 62 -14.18 -0.68 -15.55
C GLY A 62 -13.36 -1.37 -14.47
N TRP A 63 -12.32 -2.07 -14.91
CA TRP A 63 -11.34 -2.76 -14.07
C TRP A 63 -9.99 -2.06 -14.24
N VAL A 64 -9.36 -1.72 -13.12
CA VAL A 64 -8.05 -1.06 -13.09
C VAL A 64 -7.08 -1.96 -12.34
N ALA A 65 -5.81 -1.99 -12.76
CA ALA A 65 -4.79 -2.77 -12.08
C ALA A 65 -4.57 -2.25 -10.64
N LEU A 66 -4.24 -3.15 -9.72
CA LEU A 66 -4.12 -2.81 -8.29
C LEU A 66 -3.07 -1.72 -8.04
N ASP A 67 -1.94 -1.76 -8.74
CA ASP A 67 -0.89 -0.76 -8.66
C ASP A 67 -1.36 0.63 -9.08
N GLU A 68 -2.04 0.75 -10.23
CA GLU A 68 -2.63 2.00 -10.71
C GLU A 68 -3.72 2.50 -9.74
N PHE A 69 -4.54 1.58 -9.20
CA PHE A 69 -5.53 1.91 -8.19
C PHE A 69 -4.87 2.51 -6.94
N LEU A 70 -3.78 1.92 -6.45
CA LEU A 70 -3.08 2.41 -5.27
C LEU A 70 -2.38 3.75 -5.52
N VAL A 71 -1.84 4.02 -6.71
CA VAL A 71 -1.27 5.35 -7.03
C VAL A 71 -2.29 6.48 -6.86
N LYS A 72 -3.57 6.21 -7.16
CA LYS A 72 -4.67 7.19 -7.05
C LYS A 72 -5.27 7.29 -5.64
N ASN A 73 -5.07 6.30 -4.77
CA ASN A 73 -5.77 6.21 -3.47
C ASN A 73 -4.83 6.18 -2.25
N ASP A 74 -3.60 5.65 -2.37
CA ASP A 74 -2.58 5.64 -1.32
C ASP A 74 -1.84 6.99 -1.28
N PRO A 75 -2.00 7.81 -0.22
CA PRO A 75 -1.50 9.19 -0.19
C PRO A 75 0.02 9.34 -0.41
N CYS A 76 0.81 8.32 -0.08
CA CYS A 76 2.27 8.35 -0.28
C CYS A 76 2.71 8.07 -1.73
N ARG A 77 1.83 7.54 -2.59
CA ARG A 77 2.17 7.16 -3.98
C ARG A 77 1.83 8.23 -5.01
N GLY A 78 0.86 9.10 -4.72
CA GLY A 78 0.44 10.17 -5.61
C GLY A 78 1.48 11.29 -5.75
N ALA A 79 1.41 12.06 -6.85
CA ALA A 79 2.29 13.20 -7.09
C ALA A 79 2.10 14.36 -6.09
N ARG A 80 0.88 14.52 -5.56
CA ARG A 80 0.57 15.41 -4.44
C ARG A 80 0.72 14.61 -3.15
N LYS A 81 1.96 14.34 -2.75
CA LYS A 81 2.24 13.69 -1.46
C LYS A 81 1.70 14.59 -0.36
N ASP A 82 0.68 14.13 0.34
CA ASP A 82 0.23 14.81 1.54
C ASP A 82 1.38 14.78 2.55
N ARG A 83 1.97 15.96 2.80
CA ARG A 83 3.12 16.10 3.70
C ARG A 83 2.74 15.72 5.14
N THR A 84 1.47 15.80 5.51
CA THR A 84 1.00 15.42 6.85
C THR A 84 1.00 13.91 7.08
N GLN A 85 0.94 13.11 6.01
CA GLN A 85 0.96 11.65 6.12
C GLN A 85 2.36 11.05 5.96
N ARG A 86 3.37 11.85 5.59
CA ARG A 86 4.75 11.36 5.48
C ARG A 86 5.34 11.24 6.88
N PRO A 87 6.11 10.18 7.19
CA PRO A 87 6.92 10.15 8.39
C PRO A 87 7.81 11.40 8.42
N PRO A 88 8.03 12.00 9.61
CA PRO A 88 8.97 13.08 9.75
C PRO A 88 10.29 12.63 9.13
N GLU A 89 10.89 13.47 8.29
CA GLU A 89 12.22 13.22 7.74
C GLU A 89 13.14 12.89 8.92
N PRO A 90 13.95 11.81 8.87
CA PRO A 90 14.87 11.53 9.96
C PRO A 90 15.71 12.78 10.13
N ALA A 91 15.53 13.47 11.26
CA ALA A 91 16.34 14.62 11.62
C ALA A 91 17.78 14.14 11.46
N ALA A 92 18.49 14.71 10.48
CA ALA A 92 19.85 14.32 10.16
C ALA A 92 20.58 14.15 11.48
N ALA A 93 20.96 12.91 11.79
CA ALA A 93 21.75 12.65 12.97
C ALA A 93 23.03 13.46 12.76
N THR A 94 23.10 14.64 13.39
CA THR A 94 24.33 15.36 13.60
C THR A 94 25.18 14.39 14.40
N ALA A 95 25.96 13.59 13.68
CA ALA A 95 27.09 12.88 14.20
C ALA A 95 28.03 13.97 14.72
N HIS A 96 27.78 14.38 15.97
CA HIS A 96 28.74 15.12 16.76
C HIS A 96 29.88 14.14 16.97
N CYS A 97 30.83 14.18 16.04
CA CYS A 97 32.07 13.45 16.06
C CYS A 97 32.66 13.64 17.47
N CYS A 98 32.66 12.57 18.26
CA CYS A 98 33.40 12.47 19.50
C CYS A 98 34.86 12.85 19.23
N ARG A 99 35.23 14.10 19.48
CA ARG A 99 36.64 14.49 19.61
C ARG A 99 37.14 13.95 20.94
N ARG A 100 37.52 12.67 20.95
CA ARG A 100 38.57 12.20 21.85
C ARG A 100 39.90 12.67 21.26
N ARG A 101 40.59 13.59 21.92
CA ARG A 101 42.03 13.47 22.17
C ARG A 101 42.29 13.99 23.58
N ALA A 102 42.70 13.05 24.42
CA ALA A 102 43.34 13.31 25.69
C ALA A 102 44.65 14.07 25.43
N GLN A 103 44.87 15.14 26.19
CA GLN A 103 46.15 15.58 26.73
C GLN A 103 45.85 16.20 28.09
#